data_AF-G0ZJC7-F1
#
_entry.id   AF-G0ZJC7-F1
#
_cell.length_a   1.000
_cell.length_b   1.000
_cell.length_c   1.000
_cell.angle_alpha   90.00
_cell.angle_beta   90.00
_cell.angle_gamma   90.00
#
_symmetry.space_group_name_H-M   'P 1'
#
loop_
_entity.id
_entity.type
_entity.pdbx_description
1 polymer ?
#
loop_
_entity_poly.entity_id
_entity_poly.type
_entity_poly.pdbx_seq_one_letter_code
_entity_poly.pdbx_strand_id
1 'polypeptide(L)'
;WIIGEHGDSSVPVWSGVNVAGVRLRDLNPLVGTPEDPDKYNEMHNDVVNSAYEIIKLKGYTSWATGLSVSALVASILKNIRSCHAVSVAVQGYQDIDKDVFLSLPVVLGENGVTHIIKQTLTQAEIDQLKKSVDTLWDVQAGIQF
;
A
#
# COMPACT_ATOMS: atom_id res chain seq x y z
N TRP A 1 6.43 -3.17 -1.79
CA TRP A 1 5.51 -2.30 -1.04
C TRP A 1 4.15 -2.38 -1.71
N ILE A 2 3.08 -2.47 -0.94
CA ILE A 2 1.72 -2.20 -1.41
C ILE A 2 1.33 -0.83 -0.85
N ILE A 3 0.84 0.07 -1.70
CA ILE A 3 0.38 1.42 -1.34
C ILE A 3 -1.07 1.64 -1.81
N GLY A 4 -1.64 2.81 -1.57
CA GLY A 4 -3.02 3.11 -1.96
C GLY A 4 -4.06 2.64 -0.94
N GLU A 5 -5.27 2.37 -1.41
CA GLU A 5 -6.35 1.78 -0.61
C GLU A 5 -5.91 0.48 0.06
N HIS A 6 -6.35 0.25 1.29
CA HIS A 6 -6.37 -1.11 1.85
C HIS A 6 -7.57 -1.87 1.29
N GLY A 7 -7.40 -2.48 0.13
CA GLY A 7 -8.50 -3.15 -0.57
C GLY A 7 -8.20 -3.40 -2.04
N ASP A 8 -9.26 -3.43 -2.83
CA ASP A 8 -9.24 -3.87 -4.22
C ASP A 8 -8.43 -2.94 -5.14
N SER A 9 -8.37 -1.63 -4.85
CA SER A 9 -7.56 -0.67 -5.62
C SER A 9 -6.15 -0.46 -5.09
N SER A 10 -5.66 -1.34 -4.21
CA SER A 10 -4.28 -1.31 -3.72
C SER A 10 -3.26 -1.43 -4.87
N VAL A 11 -2.08 -0.81 -4.70
CA VAL A 11 -1.09 -0.66 -5.78
C VAL A 11 0.21 -1.40 -5.43
N PRO A 12 0.60 -2.43 -6.20
CA PRO A 12 1.88 -3.10 -6.04
C PRO A 12 2.99 -2.26 -6.70
N VAL A 13 3.95 -1.78 -5.88
CA VAL A 13 5.09 -0.99 -6.38
C VAL A 13 6.22 -1.92 -6.84
N TRP A 14 6.04 -2.54 -7.99
CA TRP A 14 6.99 -3.47 -8.63
C TRP A 14 8.36 -2.83 -8.89
N SER A 15 8.38 -1.53 -9.19
CA SER A 15 9.63 -0.77 -9.40
C SER A 15 10.56 -0.76 -8.18
N GLY A 16 10.02 -0.96 -6.99
CA GLY A 16 10.76 -1.02 -5.72
C GLY A 16 10.99 -2.43 -5.17
N VAL A 17 10.48 -3.47 -5.81
CA VAL A 17 10.65 -4.86 -5.34
C VAL A 17 12.11 -5.29 -5.54
N ASN A 18 12.74 -5.74 -4.46
CA ASN A 18 14.15 -6.10 -4.45
C ASN A 18 14.47 -7.14 -3.37
N VAL A 19 15.56 -7.86 -3.56
CA VAL A 19 16.20 -8.70 -2.54
C VAL A 19 17.65 -8.24 -2.41
N ALA A 20 18.07 -7.90 -1.18
CA ALA A 20 19.40 -7.35 -0.90
C ALA A 20 19.79 -6.15 -1.81
N GLY A 21 18.80 -5.32 -2.20
CA GLY A 21 19.01 -4.17 -3.08
C GLY A 21 19.02 -4.49 -4.58
N VAL A 22 19.05 -5.78 -4.98
CA VAL A 22 18.94 -6.19 -6.38
C VAL A 22 17.47 -6.14 -6.78
N ARG A 23 17.13 -5.23 -7.71
CA ARG A 23 15.73 -5.02 -8.13
C ARG A 23 15.28 -6.17 -9.01
N LEU A 24 14.09 -6.70 -8.71
CA LEU A 24 13.51 -7.78 -9.49
C LEU A 24 13.24 -7.35 -10.94
N ARG A 25 12.84 -6.09 -11.15
CA ARG A 25 12.63 -5.51 -12.48
C ARG A 25 13.88 -5.44 -13.35
N ASP A 26 15.07 -5.37 -12.74
CA ASP A 26 16.33 -5.36 -13.51
C ASP A 26 16.66 -6.77 -14.05
N LEU A 27 16.09 -7.81 -13.43
CA LEU A 27 16.22 -9.22 -13.86
C LEU A 27 15.07 -9.65 -14.78
N ASN A 28 13.85 -9.23 -14.47
CA ASN A 28 12.65 -9.44 -15.25
C ASN A 28 11.98 -8.08 -15.51
N PRO A 29 12.26 -7.42 -16.66
CA PRO A 29 11.66 -6.13 -17.00
C PRO A 29 10.14 -6.14 -17.13
N LEU A 30 9.55 -7.32 -17.33
CA LEU A 30 8.10 -7.53 -17.45
C LEU A 30 7.44 -7.86 -16.10
N VAL A 31 8.19 -7.87 -14.99
CA VAL A 31 7.66 -8.25 -13.68
C VAL A 31 6.37 -7.48 -13.34
N GLY A 32 5.32 -8.23 -13.03
CA GLY A 32 4.03 -7.66 -12.65
C GLY A 32 3.19 -7.12 -13.80
N THR A 33 3.64 -7.20 -15.06
CA THR A 33 2.80 -6.95 -16.24
C THR A 33 2.03 -8.21 -16.65
N PRO A 34 0.98 -8.10 -17.49
CA PRO A 34 0.28 -9.28 -18.01
C PRO A 34 1.14 -10.22 -18.86
N GLU A 35 2.24 -9.72 -19.42
CA GLU A 35 3.19 -10.45 -20.25
C GLU A 35 4.30 -11.13 -19.44
N ASP A 36 4.29 -10.99 -18.11
CA ASP A 36 5.24 -11.62 -17.21
C ASP A 36 5.16 -13.15 -17.29
N PRO A 37 6.22 -13.85 -17.74
CA PRO A 37 6.21 -15.31 -17.82
C PRO A 37 6.10 -15.98 -16.44
N ASP A 38 6.59 -15.30 -15.40
CA ASP A 38 6.57 -15.79 -14.01
C ASP A 38 5.26 -15.39 -13.28
N LYS A 39 4.40 -14.60 -13.93
CA LYS A 39 3.07 -14.22 -13.46
C LYS A 39 3.07 -13.57 -12.08
N TYR A 40 4.05 -12.69 -11.79
CA TYR A 40 4.08 -11.99 -10.50
C TYR A 40 2.85 -11.10 -10.26
N ASN A 41 2.15 -10.69 -11.33
CA ASN A 41 0.87 -10.00 -11.23
C ASN A 41 -0.20 -10.84 -10.50
N GLU A 42 -0.19 -12.17 -10.63
CA GLU A 42 -1.13 -13.05 -9.91
C GLU A 42 -0.91 -12.97 -8.39
N MET A 43 0.33 -12.75 -7.93
CA MET A 43 0.66 -12.61 -6.51
C MET A 43 -0.04 -11.41 -5.85
N HIS A 44 -0.18 -10.29 -6.55
CA HIS A 44 -0.92 -9.14 -6.01
C HIS A 44 -2.42 -9.44 -5.94
N ASN A 45 -2.97 -10.16 -6.94
CA ASN A 45 -4.35 -10.63 -6.88
C ASN A 45 -4.58 -11.55 -5.68
N ASP A 46 -3.65 -12.44 -5.37
CA ASP A 46 -3.71 -13.29 -4.18
C ASP A 46 -3.69 -12.48 -2.88
N VAL A 47 -2.88 -11.41 -2.81
CA VAL A 47 -2.86 -10.49 -1.67
C VAL A 47 -4.24 -9.87 -1.44
N VAL A 48 -4.86 -9.33 -2.49
CA VAL A 48 -6.23 -8.75 -2.42
C VAL A 48 -7.24 -9.82 -2.03
N ASN A 49 -7.19 -10.99 -2.67
CA ASN A 49 -8.17 -12.06 -2.49
C ASN A 49 -8.04 -12.79 -1.14
N SER A 50 -6.87 -12.73 -0.50
CA SER A 50 -6.60 -13.42 0.77
C SER A 50 -7.59 -13.05 1.88
N ALA A 51 -8.01 -11.78 1.95
CA ALA A 51 -8.98 -11.34 2.94
C ALA A 51 -10.35 -12.00 2.71
N TYR A 52 -10.81 -12.02 1.46
CA TYR A 52 -12.07 -12.65 1.08
C TYR A 52 -12.06 -14.16 1.29
N GLU A 53 -10.96 -14.83 0.96
CA GLU A 53 -10.80 -16.28 1.19
C GLU A 53 -10.86 -16.61 2.69
N ILE A 54 -10.14 -15.87 3.52
CA ILE A 54 -10.15 -16.08 4.98
C ILE A 54 -11.55 -15.83 5.53
N ILE A 55 -12.22 -14.75 5.13
CA ILE A 55 -13.60 -14.45 5.56
C ILE A 55 -14.55 -15.57 5.14
N LYS A 56 -14.44 -16.08 3.91
CA LYS A 56 -15.24 -17.20 3.43
C LYS A 56 -15.04 -18.47 4.27
N LEU A 57 -13.81 -18.73 4.71
CA LEU A 57 -13.45 -19.94 5.46
C LEU A 57 -13.74 -19.85 6.96
N LYS A 58 -13.47 -18.71 7.61
CA LYS A 58 -13.56 -18.57 9.07
C LYS A 58 -14.48 -17.43 9.55
N GLY A 59 -15.10 -16.68 8.64
CA GLY A 59 -16.09 -15.63 8.92
C GLY A 59 -15.53 -14.22 9.14
N TYR A 60 -14.23 -14.06 9.45
CA TYR A 60 -13.59 -12.77 9.73
C TYR A 60 -12.07 -12.89 9.63
N THR A 61 -11.32 -11.78 9.66
CA THR A 61 -9.84 -11.77 9.83
C THR A 61 -9.49 -11.32 11.25
N SER A 62 -8.33 -11.73 11.78
CA SER A 62 -7.99 -11.42 13.19
C SER A 62 -6.49 -11.38 13.44
N TRP A 63 -5.82 -12.53 13.34
CA TRP A 63 -4.44 -12.71 13.78
C TRP A 63 -3.43 -11.85 13.01
N ALA A 64 -3.48 -11.87 11.68
CA ALA A 64 -2.56 -11.09 10.84
C ALA A 64 -2.71 -9.57 11.09
N THR A 65 -3.96 -9.08 11.17
CA THR A 65 -4.24 -7.68 11.50
C THR A 65 -3.77 -7.33 12.91
N GLY A 66 -3.98 -8.20 13.90
CA GLY A 66 -3.50 -8.00 15.27
C GLY A 66 -1.97 -7.89 15.35
N LEU A 67 -1.24 -8.72 14.62
CA LEU A 67 0.22 -8.65 14.52
C LEU A 67 0.68 -7.38 13.80
N SER A 68 0.01 -6.98 12.71
CA SER A 68 0.28 -5.73 12.00
C SER A 68 0.10 -4.51 12.93
N VAL A 69 -1.03 -4.43 13.64
CA VAL A 69 -1.30 -3.37 14.62
C VAL A 69 -0.24 -3.37 15.73
N SER A 70 0.14 -4.54 16.25
CA SER A 70 1.18 -4.65 17.28
C SER A 70 2.53 -4.10 16.80
N ALA A 71 2.92 -4.34 15.53
CA ALA A 71 4.15 -3.81 14.95
C ALA A 71 4.12 -2.26 14.81
N LEU A 72 2.99 -1.70 14.40
CA LEU A 72 2.79 -0.24 14.35
C LEU A 72 2.89 0.38 15.75
N VAL A 73 2.18 -0.19 16.73
CA VAL A 73 2.19 0.26 18.13
C VAL A 73 3.60 0.17 18.72
N ALA A 74 4.34 -0.91 18.46
CA ALA A 74 5.72 -1.05 18.92
C ALA A 74 6.62 0.06 18.35
N SER A 75 6.41 0.46 17.10
CA SER A 75 7.16 1.52 16.44
C SER A 75 6.90 2.90 17.05
N ILE A 76 5.64 3.16 17.41
CA ILE A 76 5.21 4.39 18.09
C ILE A 76 5.75 4.42 19.53
N LEU A 77 5.40 3.43 20.34
CA LEU A 77 5.69 3.42 21.79
C LEU A 77 7.19 3.38 22.10
N LYS A 78 8.00 2.77 21.23
CA LYS A 78 9.46 2.69 21.40
C LYS A 78 10.22 3.71 20.56
N ASN A 79 9.51 4.63 19.90
CA ASN A 79 10.09 5.62 19.00
C ASN A 79 11.10 5.02 18.00
N ILE A 80 10.76 3.89 17.37
CA ILE A 80 11.69 3.12 16.52
C ILE A 80 12.03 3.91 15.24
N ARG A 81 11.14 4.79 14.79
CA ARG A 81 11.27 5.56 13.54
C ARG A 81 11.43 4.65 12.32
N SER A 82 10.75 3.50 12.33
CA SER A 82 10.74 2.53 11.24
C SER A 82 9.71 2.93 10.16
N CYS A 83 9.95 2.46 8.93
CA CYS A 83 9.05 2.70 7.81
C CYS A 83 7.90 1.68 7.77
N HIS A 84 6.66 2.16 7.63
CA HIS A 84 5.46 1.34 7.47
C HIS A 84 4.54 1.92 6.40
N ALA A 85 3.75 1.10 5.72
CA ALA A 85 2.69 1.58 4.83
C ALA A 85 1.40 1.74 5.66
N VAL A 86 1.00 2.98 5.93
CA VAL A 86 -0.21 3.28 6.71
C VAL A 86 -0.96 4.45 6.10
N SER A 87 -2.25 4.53 6.39
CA SER A 87 -3.13 5.57 5.86
C SER A 87 -2.75 6.95 6.39
N VAL A 88 -2.49 7.89 5.48
CA VAL A 88 -2.15 9.29 5.77
C VAL A 88 -2.83 10.22 4.78
N ALA A 89 -2.99 11.50 5.16
CA ALA A 89 -3.44 12.53 4.22
C ALA A 89 -2.42 12.65 3.08
N VAL A 90 -2.90 12.53 1.84
CA VAL A 90 -2.04 12.54 0.64
C VAL A 90 -2.24 13.76 -0.25
N GLN A 91 -3.05 14.73 0.17
CA GLN A 91 -3.18 15.98 -0.57
C GLN A 91 -1.81 16.65 -0.74
N GLY A 92 -1.47 17.00 -1.97
CA GLY A 92 -0.17 17.54 -2.38
C GLY A 92 0.93 16.49 -2.64
N TYR A 93 0.69 15.21 -2.38
CA TYR A 93 1.62 14.14 -2.74
C TYR A 93 1.49 13.78 -4.23
N GLN A 94 2.56 13.92 -5.01
CA GLN A 94 2.61 13.55 -6.44
C GLN A 94 1.39 14.06 -7.25
N ASP A 95 1.07 15.33 -7.09
CA ASP A 95 -0.01 16.04 -7.79
C ASP A 95 -1.44 15.55 -7.44
N ILE A 96 -1.62 14.90 -6.29
CA ILE A 96 -2.95 14.62 -5.74
C ILE A 96 -3.53 15.91 -5.16
N ASP A 97 -4.68 16.34 -5.64
CA ASP A 97 -5.40 17.56 -5.22
C ASP A 97 -6.53 17.29 -4.21
N LYS A 98 -7.04 16.06 -4.20
CA LYS A 98 -8.13 15.61 -3.31
C LYS A 98 -7.64 15.39 -1.87
N ASP A 99 -8.47 15.78 -0.91
CA ASP A 99 -8.25 15.48 0.51
C ASP A 99 -8.72 14.05 0.81
N VAL A 100 -7.85 13.09 0.50
CA VAL A 100 -8.08 11.66 0.78
C VAL A 100 -6.99 11.10 1.69
N PHE A 101 -7.33 10.01 2.37
CA PHE A 101 -6.40 9.23 3.18
C PHE A 101 -6.17 7.86 2.54
N LEU A 102 -4.92 7.53 2.23
CA LEU A 102 -4.53 6.23 1.71
C LEU A 102 -3.13 5.84 2.20
N SER A 103 -2.73 4.59 1.98
CA SER A 103 -1.46 4.08 2.49
C SER A 103 -0.27 4.55 1.66
N LEU A 104 0.68 5.23 2.29
CA LEU A 104 2.02 5.49 1.76
C LEU A 104 3.07 5.01 2.76
N PRO A 105 4.32 4.74 2.35
CA PRO A 105 5.38 4.47 3.29
C PRO A 105 5.70 5.72 4.11
N VAL A 106 5.69 5.59 5.43
CA VAL A 106 5.91 6.69 6.37
C VAL A 106 6.89 6.29 7.45
N VAL A 107 7.59 7.28 8.01
CA VAL A 107 8.40 7.12 9.21
C VAL A 107 7.52 7.30 10.44
N LEU A 108 7.30 6.21 11.17
CA LEU A 108 6.45 6.15 12.35
C LEU A 108 7.28 6.16 13.65
N GLY A 109 7.00 7.10 14.55
CA GLY A 109 7.68 7.24 15.85
C GLY A 109 6.72 7.70 16.95
N GLU A 110 7.26 8.22 18.05
CA GLU A 110 6.47 8.60 19.24
C GLU A 110 5.41 9.69 18.96
N ASN A 111 5.69 10.57 17.99
CA ASN A 111 4.78 11.63 17.55
C ASN A 111 3.88 11.18 16.39
N GLY A 112 3.69 9.86 16.22
CA GLY A 112 2.98 9.29 15.08
C GLY A 112 3.78 9.42 13.79
N VAL A 113 3.12 9.84 12.71
CA VAL A 113 3.74 10.01 11.39
C VAL A 113 4.61 11.25 11.38
N THR A 114 5.92 11.08 11.15
CA THR A 114 6.85 12.21 11.12
C THR A 114 7.29 12.59 9.72
N HIS A 115 7.29 11.64 8.78
CA HIS A 115 7.70 11.86 7.39
C HIS A 115 6.94 10.91 6.48
N ILE A 116 6.62 11.36 5.26
CA ILE A 116 6.12 10.53 4.17
C ILE A 116 7.28 10.29 3.20
N ILE A 117 7.53 9.04 2.84
CA ILE A 117 8.58 8.67 1.89
C ILE A 117 8.08 8.92 0.47
N LYS A 118 8.72 9.86 -0.24
CA LYS A 118 8.44 10.12 -1.65
C LYS A 118 9.07 9.04 -2.53
N GLN A 119 8.30 8.02 -2.86
CA GLN A 119 8.74 6.95 -3.74
C GLN A 119 8.89 7.46 -5.19
N THR A 120 9.86 6.92 -5.92
CA THR A 120 9.94 7.10 -7.37
C THR A 120 9.09 6.03 -8.03
N LEU A 121 7.87 6.41 -8.41
CA LEU A 121 6.91 5.52 -9.07
C LEU A 121 7.05 5.60 -10.59
N THR A 122 6.74 4.51 -11.27
CA THR A 122 6.52 4.48 -12.73
C THR A 122 5.20 5.13 -13.09
N GLN A 123 5.03 5.51 -14.36
CA GLN A 123 3.76 6.09 -14.81
C GLN A 123 2.57 5.15 -14.54
N ALA A 124 2.73 3.84 -14.79
CA ALA A 124 1.68 2.86 -14.52
C ALA A 124 1.32 2.75 -13.02
N GLU A 125 2.30 2.84 -12.12
CA GLU A 125 2.06 2.85 -10.66
C GLU A 125 1.40 4.16 -10.22
N ILE A 126 1.76 5.31 -10.82
CA ILE A 126 1.11 6.60 -10.58
C ILE A 126 -0.35 6.55 -11.02
N ASP A 127 -0.64 6.02 -12.20
CA ASP A 127 -2.00 5.93 -12.74
C ASP A 127 -2.88 5.01 -11.87
N GLN A 128 -2.33 3.91 -11.38
CA GLN A 128 -3.01 3.04 -10.40
C GLN A 128 -3.26 3.74 -9.08
N LEU A 129 -2.29 4.50 -8.57
CA LEU A 129 -2.45 5.27 -7.33
C LEU A 129 -3.53 6.34 -7.48
N LYS A 130 -3.57 7.05 -8.61
CA LYS A 130 -4.64 8.02 -8.92
C LYS A 130 -6.01 7.36 -9.00
N LYS A 131 -6.11 6.19 -9.62
CA LYS A 131 -7.36 5.40 -9.61
C LYS A 131 -7.80 5.04 -8.19
N SER A 132 -6.86 4.69 -7.31
CA SER A 132 -7.13 4.40 -5.91
C SER A 132 -7.62 5.66 -5.15
N VAL A 133 -7.00 6.81 -5.40
CA VAL A 133 -7.45 8.12 -4.89
C VAL A 133 -8.89 8.41 -5.32
N ASP A 134 -9.21 8.22 -6.60
CA ASP A 134 -10.54 8.48 -7.14
C ASP A 134 -11.59 7.56 -6.49
N THR A 135 -11.28 6.27 -6.37
CA THR A 135 -12.15 5.27 -5.73
C THR A 135 -12.51 5.67 -4.29
N LEU A 136 -11.51 6.10 -3.52
CA LEU A 136 -11.72 6.53 -2.14
C LEU A 136 -12.48 7.86 -2.04
N TRP A 137 -12.14 8.82 -2.89
CA TRP A 137 -12.79 10.13 -2.92
C TRP A 137 -14.28 10.03 -3.23
N ASP A 138 -14.66 9.20 -4.20
CA ASP A 138 -16.06 9.04 -4.62
C ASP A 138 -16.94 8.55 -3.47
N VAL A 139 -16.39 7.74 -2.56
CA VAL A 139 -17.07 7.32 -1.33
C VAL A 139 -17.02 8.40 -0.26
N GLN A 140 -15.84 8.99 -0.02
CA GLN A 140 -15.63 9.99 1.04
C GLN A 140 -16.46 11.26 0.84
N ALA A 141 -16.60 11.72 -0.41
CA ALA A 141 -17.36 12.92 -0.76
C ALA A 141 -18.87 12.79 -0.46
N GLY A 142 -19.37 11.55 -0.34
CA GLY A 142 -20.77 11.27 0.01
C GLY A 142 -21.06 11.19 1.51
N ILE A 143 -20.03 11.25 2.38
CA ILE A 143 -20.20 11.11 3.83
C ILE A 143 -20.83 12.39 4.42
N GLN A 144 -21.91 12.22 5.18
CA GLN A 144 -22.52 13.28 6.00
C GLN A 144 -22.17 13.04 7.47
N PHE A 145 -21.53 14.03 8.10
CA PHE A 145 -21.13 13.98 9.51
C PHE A 145 -22.17 14.59 10.44
#